data_AF-A0A936XY37-F1
#
_entry.id   AF-A0A936XY37-F1
#
_cell.length_a   1.000
_cell.length_b   1.000
_cell.length_c   1.000
_cell.angle_alpha   90.00
_cell.angle_beta   90.00
_cell.angle_gamma   90.00
#
_symmetry.space_group_name_H-M   'P 1'
#
loop_
_entity.id
_entity.type
_entity.pdbx_description
1 polymer ?
#
loop_
_entity_poly.entity_id
_entity_poly.type
_entity_poly.pdbx_seq_one_letter_code
_entity_poly.pdbx_strand_id
1 'polypeptide(L)'
;MKLYCPMLIPFREIRQLPFKNFLNGDTSNLVFTKQMLVVDAKSVVSAQVVQPLAPQYFKTHQRLDLSVLLPKDMNAFSAIQQVKAVILQNNRWDNAQRDVVASFQRNNTLIYNMQNVGLFPAGKEWRWLDLRSFRLQSDRVDSAHYFKKSTDIFLKPDVDRTGQRYVYFPDYDGMYNIISYESINPHYQGDYATVNFRYAPPDAKPYFGQSLYLSAAFTEYKHDDRWKLHFNDTTGFYETSAYLKQGYYNYQYILQNDGNPSSQKTLEGDYWETENSYTILIYYKSFTDRNDQLIGISQVNSRRDRPGFSFLTYF
;
A
#
# COMPACT_ATOMS: atom_id res chain seq x y z
N MET A 1 -13.91 -6.65 -16.69
CA MET A 1 -12.70 -7.24 -17.31
C MET A 1 -11.65 -6.13 -17.44
N LYS A 2 -10.63 -6.07 -16.58
CA LYS A 2 -9.49 -5.14 -16.76
C LYS A 2 -8.41 -5.91 -17.52
N LEU A 3 -8.21 -5.57 -18.80
CA LEU A 3 -7.14 -6.11 -19.64
C LEU A 3 -5.78 -5.73 -19.05
N TYR A 4 -4.92 -6.71 -18.86
CA TYR A 4 -3.52 -6.47 -18.52
C TYR A 4 -2.79 -6.10 -19.82
N CYS A 5 -2.51 -4.82 -20.01
CA CYS A 5 -1.79 -4.29 -21.18
C CYS A 5 -0.46 -3.70 -20.69
N PRO A 6 0.67 -4.40 -20.86
CA PRO A 6 1.97 -3.80 -20.59
C PRO A 6 2.30 -2.79 -21.69
N MET A 7 2.33 -1.51 -21.34
CA MET A 7 2.72 -0.42 -22.23
C MET A 7 3.96 0.26 -21.64
N LEU A 8 5.08 0.19 -22.37
CA LEU A 8 6.30 0.94 -22.07
C LEU A 8 6.20 2.30 -22.76
N ILE A 9 6.28 3.39 -22.00
CA ILE A 9 6.17 4.75 -22.54
C ILE A 9 7.44 5.54 -22.16
N PRO A 10 8.27 5.94 -23.14
CA PRO A 10 9.36 6.87 -22.88
C PRO A 10 8.80 8.29 -22.69
N PHE A 11 9.11 8.94 -21.57
CA PHE A 11 8.66 10.30 -21.26
C PHE A 11 9.80 11.32 -21.35
N ARG A 12 9.45 12.56 -21.76
CA ARG A 12 10.34 13.74 -21.82
C ARG A 12 9.99 14.83 -20.81
N GLU A 13 8.92 14.67 -20.01
CA GLU A 13 8.47 15.66 -19.01
C GLU A 13 8.26 15.04 -17.63
N ILE A 14 8.63 15.81 -16.59
CA ILE A 14 8.81 15.37 -15.20
C ILE A 14 7.61 15.79 -14.37
N ARG A 15 6.64 14.89 -14.12
CA ARG A 15 5.37 15.20 -13.43
C ARG A 15 4.78 13.96 -12.75
N GLN A 16 3.85 14.19 -11.82
CA GLN A 16 2.82 13.18 -11.49
C GLN A 16 1.75 13.24 -12.59
N LEU A 17 1.67 12.19 -13.42
CA LEU A 17 0.80 12.17 -14.59
C LEU A 17 -0.36 11.18 -14.39
N PRO A 18 -1.62 11.60 -14.59
CA PRO A 18 -2.72 10.65 -14.70
C PRO A 18 -2.65 9.95 -16.06
N PHE A 19 -2.30 8.67 -16.05
CA PHE A 19 -2.48 7.78 -17.18
C PHE A 19 -3.96 7.37 -17.24
N LYS A 20 -4.68 7.83 -18.26
CA LYS A 20 -6.09 7.52 -18.48
C LYS A 20 -6.24 6.54 -19.65
N ASN A 21 -7.01 5.49 -19.45
CA ASN A 21 -7.38 4.54 -20.51
C ASN A 21 -8.88 4.63 -20.78
N PHE A 22 -9.23 4.70 -22.07
CA PHE A 22 -10.59 4.91 -22.56
C PHE A 22 -11.02 3.73 -23.42
N LEU A 23 -12.28 3.30 -23.31
CA LEU A 23 -12.81 2.21 -24.14
C LEU A 23 -12.86 2.64 -25.60
N ASN A 24 -12.30 1.82 -26.48
CA ASN A 24 -12.39 1.99 -27.93
C ASN A 24 -11.97 3.39 -28.42
N GLY A 25 -11.09 4.09 -27.68
CA GLY A 25 -10.65 5.45 -28.00
C GLY A 25 -11.66 6.56 -27.67
N ASP A 26 -12.81 6.23 -27.06
CA ASP A 26 -13.83 7.20 -26.69
C ASP A 26 -13.51 7.87 -25.34
N THR A 27 -13.13 9.14 -25.39
CA THR A 27 -12.74 9.92 -24.22
C THR A 27 -13.86 10.13 -23.18
N SER A 28 -15.12 9.88 -23.53
CA SER A 28 -16.23 9.89 -22.56
C SER A 28 -16.29 8.63 -21.70
N ASN A 29 -15.73 7.52 -22.20
CA ASN A 29 -15.80 6.20 -21.58
C ASN A 29 -14.48 5.84 -20.89
N LEU A 30 -14.18 6.52 -19.79
CA LEU A 30 -13.00 6.26 -18.96
C LEU A 30 -13.08 4.89 -18.27
N VAL A 31 -12.11 4.00 -18.54
CA VAL A 31 -12.01 2.67 -17.91
C VAL A 31 -11.29 2.74 -16.57
N PHE A 32 -10.13 3.39 -16.57
CA PHE A 32 -9.30 3.54 -15.39
C PHE A 32 -8.34 4.71 -15.52
N THR A 33 -7.88 5.18 -14.37
CA THR A 33 -6.76 6.11 -14.25
C THR A 33 -5.69 5.51 -13.35
N LYS A 34 -4.42 5.61 -13.73
CA LYS A 34 -3.27 5.29 -12.88
C LYS A 34 -2.37 6.51 -12.77
N GLN A 35 -1.70 6.67 -11.64
CA GLN A 35 -0.74 7.74 -11.45
C GLN A 35 0.67 7.20 -11.70
N MET A 36 1.46 7.96 -12.43
CA MET A 36 2.88 7.70 -12.64
C MET A 36 3.67 8.88 -12.11
N LEU A 37 4.82 8.61 -11.49
CA LEU A 37 5.75 9.62 -11.01
C LEU A 37 6.99 9.60 -11.91
N VAL A 38 7.44 10.78 -12.32
CA VAL A 38 8.70 10.96 -13.05
C VAL A 38 9.63 11.79 -12.16
N VAL A 39 10.82 11.26 -11.87
CA VAL A 39 11.81 11.88 -11.00
C VAL A 39 12.93 12.52 -11.81
N ASP A 40 13.28 13.76 -11.45
CA ASP A 40 14.50 14.44 -11.86
C ASP A 40 15.50 14.33 -10.71
N ALA A 41 16.36 13.31 -10.72
CA ALA A 41 17.18 12.94 -9.57
C ALA A 41 18.30 13.97 -9.28
N LYS A 42 17.93 15.11 -8.68
CA LYS A 42 18.80 16.24 -8.34
C LYS A 42 19.23 16.23 -6.87
N SER A 43 18.40 15.70 -5.99
CA SER A 43 18.65 15.65 -4.54
C SER A 43 18.98 14.24 -4.06
N VAL A 44 19.82 14.15 -3.04
CA VAL A 44 20.15 12.88 -2.38
C VAL A 44 19.38 12.82 -1.07
N VAL A 45 18.57 11.76 -0.92
CA VAL A 45 17.75 11.54 0.27
C VAL A 45 18.38 10.43 1.10
N SER A 46 18.62 10.69 2.38
CA SER A 46 19.09 9.70 3.35
C SER A 46 18.08 9.61 4.47
N ALA A 47 17.64 8.38 4.78
CA ALA A 47 16.62 8.16 5.78
C ALA A 47 16.88 6.89 6.59
N GLN A 48 16.30 6.86 7.79
CA GLN A 48 16.30 5.69 8.66
C GLN A 48 15.00 5.60 9.44
N VAL A 49 14.52 4.37 9.64
CA VAL A 49 13.42 4.09 10.56
C VAL A 49 13.98 3.98 11.98
N VAL A 50 13.34 4.66 12.92
CA VAL A 50 13.73 4.74 14.33
C VAL A 50 12.50 4.55 15.21
N GLN A 51 12.73 3.98 16.40
CA GLN A 51 11.66 3.79 17.37
C GLN A 51 11.28 5.16 18.00
N PRO A 52 9.99 5.50 18.07
CA PRO A 52 9.54 6.71 18.76
C PRO A 52 9.86 6.64 20.26
N LEU A 53 10.25 7.76 20.87
CA LEU A 53 10.57 7.81 22.31
C LEU A 53 9.33 8.02 23.19
N ALA A 54 8.24 8.53 22.63
CA ALA A 54 7.02 8.81 23.38
C ALA A 54 6.36 7.48 23.82
N PRO A 55 6.06 7.27 25.12
CA PRO A 55 5.60 5.99 25.65
C PRO A 55 4.36 5.42 24.95
N GLN A 56 3.45 6.27 24.50
CA GLN A 56 2.23 5.88 23.80
C GLN A 56 2.48 5.31 22.39
N TYR A 57 3.62 5.62 21.78
CA TYR A 57 3.99 5.22 20.40
C TYR A 57 5.13 4.21 20.36
N PHE A 58 5.90 4.08 21.45
CA PHE A 58 7.12 3.29 21.53
C PHE A 58 6.96 1.86 21.00
N LYS A 59 5.84 1.18 21.30
CA LYS A 59 5.61 -0.22 20.91
C LYS A 59 4.80 -0.41 19.63
N THR A 60 4.16 0.64 19.13
CA THR A 60 3.09 0.55 18.11
C THR A 60 3.42 1.32 16.84
N HIS A 61 4.33 2.27 16.89
CA HIS A 61 4.61 3.15 15.77
C HIS A 61 6.07 3.04 15.33
N GLN A 62 6.31 3.43 14.09
CA GLN A 62 7.62 3.64 13.50
C GLN A 62 7.76 5.10 13.12
N ARG A 63 8.95 5.67 13.33
CA ARG A 63 9.26 7.05 12.96
C ARG A 63 10.39 7.08 11.94
N LEU A 64 10.41 8.09 11.08
CA LEU A 64 11.53 8.31 10.17
C LEU A 64 12.36 9.52 10.60
N ASP A 65 13.69 9.35 10.61
CA ASP A 65 14.63 10.47 10.52
C ASP A 65 15.10 10.57 9.08
N LEU A 66 14.94 11.74 8.47
CA LEU A 66 15.37 11.97 7.09
C LEU A 66 16.20 13.24 6.94
N SER A 67 17.09 13.20 5.96
CA SER A 67 17.89 14.33 5.50
C SER A 67 17.92 14.37 3.98
N VAL A 68 17.83 15.57 3.43
CA VAL A 68 17.80 15.79 1.98
C VAL A 68 18.93 16.76 1.65
N LEU A 69 19.92 16.27 0.92
CA LEU A 69 20.98 17.10 0.37
C LEU A 69 20.53 17.69 -0.97
N LEU A 70 20.43 19.02 -1.00
CA LEU A 70 20.10 19.79 -2.20
C LEU A 70 21.37 20.10 -3.00
N PRO A 71 21.29 20.17 -4.34
CA PRO A 71 22.38 20.63 -5.17
C PRO A 71 22.77 22.08 -4.84
N LYS A 72 24.04 22.44 -5.09
CA LYS A 72 24.58 23.78 -4.77
C LYS A 72 24.05 24.88 -5.67
N ASP A 73 23.78 24.54 -6.93
CA ASP A 73 23.26 25.39 -7.99
C ASP A 73 21.73 25.53 -7.98
N MET A 74 21.07 24.84 -7.04
CA MET A 74 19.61 24.90 -6.91
C MET A 74 19.15 26.26 -6.38
N ASN A 75 18.18 26.86 -7.07
CA ASN A 75 17.57 28.11 -6.65
C ASN A 75 16.58 27.91 -5.48
N ALA A 76 17.11 27.59 -4.31
CA ALA A 76 16.36 27.31 -3.09
C ALA A 76 16.60 28.40 -2.03
N PHE A 77 16.35 29.68 -2.38
CA PHE A 77 16.50 30.83 -1.46
C PHE A 77 15.77 30.63 -0.11
N SER A 78 14.63 29.95 -0.15
CA SER A 78 13.84 29.56 1.03
C SER A 78 13.56 28.06 0.97
N ALA A 79 14.61 27.25 1.07
CA ALA A 79 14.52 25.80 0.85
C ALA A 79 13.47 25.11 1.73
N ILE A 80 13.27 25.56 2.97
CA ILE A 80 12.25 25.02 3.89
C ILE A 80 10.82 25.21 3.33
N GLN A 81 10.55 26.32 2.63
CA GLN A 81 9.22 26.59 2.05
C GLN A 81 9.07 25.97 0.65
N GLN A 82 10.18 25.87 -0.08
CA GLN A 82 10.20 25.42 -1.48
C GLN A 82 10.32 23.91 -1.62
N VAL A 83 10.80 23.20 -0.60
CA VAL A 83 11.01 21.75 -0.62
C VAL A 83 10.09 21.08 0.39
N LYS A 84 9.29 20.13 -0.10
CA LYS A 84 8.35 19.34 0.69
C LYS A 84 8.60 17.86 0.50
N ALA A 85 8.48 17.09 1.56
CA ALA A 85 8.54 15.64 1.50
C ALA A 85 7.12 15.03 1.50
N VAL A 86 6.97 13.93 0.77
CA VAL A 86 5.84 13.02 0.87
C VAL A 86 6.39 11.66 1.27
N ILE A 87 5.83 11.07 2.33
CA ILE A 87 6.28 9.79 2.88
C ILE A 87 5.14 8.78 2.74
N LEU A 88 5.42 7.66 2.10
CA LEU A 88 4.50 6.56 1.83
C LEU A 88 4.95 5.34 2.64
N GLN A 89 4.06 4.76 3.44
CA GLN A 89 4.29 3.45 4.04
C GLN A 89 3.81 2.38 3.06
N ASN A 90 4.64 1.42 2.70
CA ASN A 90 4.28 0.27 1.85
C ASN A 90 3.64 0.68 0.51
N ASN A 91 4.11 1.78 -0.08
CA ASN A 91 3.58 2.39 -1.32
C ASN A 91 2.08 2.76 -1.25
N ARG A 92 1.54 2.95 -0.05
CA ARG A 92 0.15 3.36 0.19
C ARG A 92 -0.01 4.87 0.13
N TRP A 93 -0.86 5.32 -0.79
CA TRP A 93 -1.20 6.74 -0.94
C TRP A 93 -2.31 7.21 -0.01
N ASP A 94 -3.11 6.27 0.52
CA ASP A 94 -4.25 6.54 1.39
C ASP A 94 -3.83 7.01 2.78
N ASN A 95 -2.69 6.53 3.29
CA ASN A 95 -2.12 6.93 4.57
C ASN A 95 -0.86 7.80 4.45
N ALA A 96 -0.56 8.32 3.26
CA ALA A 96 0.66 9.09 3.01
C ALA A 96 0.71 10.38 3.85
N GLN A 97 1.87 10.66 4.46
CA GLN A 97 2.13 11.97 5.05
C GLN A 97 2.62 12.91 3.95
N ARG A 98 1.84 13.96 3.68
CA ARG A 98 2.08 14.93 2.60
C ARG A 98 2.48 16.28 3.17
N ASP A 99 3.08 17.10 2.31
CA ASP A 99 3.48 18.48 2.64
C ASP A 99 4.37 18.56 3.90
N VAL A 100 5.20 17.54 4.11
CA VAL A 100 6.09 17.48 5.26
C VAL A 100 7.20 18.50 5.06
N VAL A 101 7.33 19.44 6.01
CA VAL A 101 8.29 20.53 5.98
C VAL A 101 9.53 20.17 6.80
N ALA A 102 10.70 20.62 6.36
CA ALA A 102 11.96 20.42 7.07
C ALA A 102 11.92 21.09 8.46
N SER A 103 12.49 20.42 9.46
CA SER A 103 12.61 20.95 10.81
C SER A 103 13.60 22.11 10.88
N PHE A 104 14.72 21.98 10.16
CA PHE A 104 15.69 23.05 9.95
C PHE A 104 16.57 22.76 8.73
N GLN A 105 17.29 23.79 8.29
CA GLN A 105 18.28 23.70 7.22
C GLN A 105 19.68 23.87 7.80
N ARG A 106 20.62 23.02 7.38
CA ARG A 106 22.05 23.11 7.68
C ARG A 106 22.84 23.09 6.37
N ASN A 107 23.39 24.23 5.98
CA ASN A 107 24.00 24.42 4.65
C ASN A 107 22.99 24.06 3.54
N ASN A 108 23.34 23.12 2.66
CA ASN A 108 22.48 22.59 1.60
C ASN A 108 21.69 21.35 2.02
N THR A 109 21.68 21.00 3.31
CA THR A 109 20.95 19.83 3.81
C THR A 109 19.71 20.25 4.60
N LEU A 110 18.56 19.78 4.18
CA LEU A 110 17.31 19.86 4.94
C LEU A 110 17.21 18.66 5.88
N ILE A 111 16.88 18.90 7.14
CA ILE A 111 16.76 17.86 8.17
C ILE A 111 15.30 17.81 8.63
N TYR A 112 14.73 16.61 8.67
CA TYR A 112 13.38 16.37 9.18
C TYR A 112 13.47 15.33 10.28
N ASN A 113 13.42 15.80 11.52
CA ASN A 113 13.62 14.99 12.72
C ASN A 113 12.64 15.37 13.85
N MET A 114 11.62 16.16 13.55
CA MET A 114 10.53 16.45 14.48
C MET A 114 9.80 15.15 14.87
N GLN A 115 9.33 15.08 16.12
CA GLN A 115 8.72 13.86 16.70
C GLN A 115 7.46 13.37 15.98
N ASN A 116 6.70 14.29 15.38
CA ASN A 116 5.48 14.01 14.63
C ASN A 116 5.72 13.79 13.12
N VAL A 117 6.94 14.05 12.62
CA VAL A 117 7.27 13.87 11.22
C VAL A 117 7.65 12.41 10.96
N GLY A 118 7.03 11.81 9.95
CA GLY A 118 7.30 10.43 9.56
C GLY A 118 6.85 9.42 10.61
N LEU A 119 5.90 9.77 11.49
CA LEU A 119 5.35 8.88 12.51
C LEU A 119 4.16 8.09 11.95
N PHE A 120 4.33 6.79 11.74
CA PHE A 120 3.29 5.91 11.21
C PHE A 120 2.94 4.81 12.21
N PRO A 121 1.67 4.40 12.31
CA PRO A 121 1.32 3.11 12.91
C PRO A 121 2.10 2.01 12.20
N ALA A 122 2.78 1.15 12.96
CA ALA A 122 3.70 0.17 12.40
C ALA A 122 2.94 -1.01 11.76
N GLY A 123 1.66 -1.21 12.09
CA GLY A 123 0.89 -2.34 11.57
C GLY A 123 1.45 -3.68 12.00
N LYS A 124 1.11 -4.70 11.21
CA LYS A 124 1.58 -6.08 11.34
C LYS A 124 1.77 -6.67 9.94
N GLU A 125 2.57 -7.73 9.84
CA GLU A 125 2.74 -8.47 8.59
C GLU A 125 1.37 -8.83 7.99
N TRP A 126 1.21 -8.53 6.70
CA TRP A 126 -0.02 -8.64 5.93
C TRP A 126 -0.47 -10.10 5.81
N ARG A 127 -1.78 -10.33 5.75
CA ARG A 127 -2.26 -11.69 5.47
C ARG A 127 -1.90 -12.06 4.04
N TRP A 128 -1.43 -13.28 3.82
CA TRP A 128 -1.18 -13.78 2.47
C TRP A 128 -2.38 -14.54 1.92
N LEU A 129 -2.43 -14.65 0.61
CA LEU A 129 -3.33 -15.52 -0.12
C LEU A 129 -2.54 -16.09 -1.30
N ASP A 130 -2.27 -17.40 -1.25
CA ASP A 130 -1.54 -18.09 -2.29
C ASP A 130 -2.51 -18.78 -3.26
N LEU A 131 -2.60 -18.21 -4.47
CA LEU A 131 -3.37 -18.68 -5.61
C LEU A 131 -2.46 -19.06 -6.78
N ARG A 132 -1.18 -19.36 -6.53
CA ARG A 132 -0.22 -19.74 -7.58
C ARG A 132 -0.62 -21.02 -8.31
N SER A 133 -1.43 -21.85 -7.66
CA SER A 133 -2.10 -23.01 -8.24
C SER A 133 -3.55 -23.02 -7.79
N PHE A 134 -4.47 -23.29 -8.72
CA PHE A 134 -5.84 -23.63 -8.34
C PHE A 134 -6.02 -25.11 -8.06
N ARG A 135 -5.04 -25.95 -8.38
CA ARG A 135 -5.09 -27.40 -8.12
C ARG A 135 -4.61 -27.73 -6.71
N LEU A 136 -3.71 -26.90 -6.18
CA LEU A 136 -3.18 -27.02 -4.83
C LEU A 136 -3.87 -26.00 -3.94
N GLN A 137 -4.72 -26.49 -3.03
CA GLN A 137 -5.32 -25.63 -2.01
C GLN A 137 -4.24 -25.26 -1.01
N SER A 138 -3.94 -23.96 -0.93
CA SER A 138 -2.96 -23.44 0.03
C SER A 138 -3.52 -23.46 1.46
N ASP A 139 -2.67 -23.17 2.44
CA ASP A 139 -2.97 -23.30 3.87
C ASP A 139 -4.19 -22.48 4.34
N ARG A 140 -4.49 -21.37 3.63
CA ARG A 140 -5.61 -20.46 3.92
C ARG A 140 -6.88 -20.76 3.13
N VAL A 141 -6.81 -21.68 2.18
CA VAL A 141 -8.00 -22.17 1.46
C VAL A 141 -8.69 -23.22 2.32
N ASP A 142 -9.98 -23.03 2.55
CA ASP A 142 -10.85 -23.97 3.24
C ASP A 142 -11.39 -25.02 2.26
N SER A 143 -11.90 -24.56 1.12
CA SER A 143 -12.41 -25.40 0.05
C SER A 143 -12.34 -24.70 -1.30
N ALA A 144 -12.37 -25.49 -2.38
CA ALA A 144 -12.46 -24.98 -3.74
C ALA A 144 -13.49 -25.79 -4.53
N HIS A 145 -14.34 -25.09 -5.27
CA HIS A 145 -15.35 -25.69 -6.15
C HIS A 145 -15.00 -25.36 -7.60
N TYR A 146 -14.91 -26.39 -8.42
CA TYR A 146 -14.54 -26.28 -9.83
C TYR A 146 -15.76 -26.56 -10.69
N PHE A 147 -16.18 -25.55 -11.43
CA PHE A 147 -17.24 -25.64 -12.41
C PHE A 147 -16.67 -25.52 -13.82
N LYS A 148 -17.48 -25.86 -14.84
CA LYS A 148 -17.05 -25.81 -16.23
C LYS A 148 -16.59 -24.41 -16.70
N LYS A 149 -17.09 -23.35 -16.06
CA LYS A 149 -16.85 -21.94 -16.46
C LYS A 149 -16.37 -21.05 -15.31
N SER A 150 -16.21 -21.59 -14.10
CA SER A 150 -15.81 -20.81 -12.94
C SER A 150 -15.08 -21.68 -11.93
N THR A 151 -14.20 -21.06 -11.17
CA THR A 151 -13.54 -21.64 -10.01
C THR A 151 -13.87 -20.75 -8.83
N ASP A 152 -14.47 -21.33 -7.79
CA ASP A 152 -14.78 -20.61 -6.56
C ASP A 152 -13.87 -21.14 -5.45
N ILE A 153 -13.17 -20.23 -4.78
CA ILE A 153 -12.22 -20.54 -3.71
C ILE A 153 -12.77 -19.92 -2.43
N PHE A 154 -12.92 -20.72 -1.38
CA PHE A 154 -13.40 -20.28 -0.08
C PHE A 154 -12.24 -20.24 0.89
N LEU A 155 -12.00 -19.08 1.50
CA LEU A 155 -10.95 -18.93 2.48
C LEU A 155 -11.45 -19.35 3.87
N LYS A 156 -10.52 -19.83 4.69
CA LYS A 156 -10.75 -20.03 6.12
C LYS A 156 -11.12 -18.68 6.76
N PRO A 157 -12.03 -18.67 7.76
CA PRO A 157 -12.43 -17.44 8.41
C PRO A 157 -11.25 -16.79 9.13
N ASP A 158 -11.00 -15.53 8.82
CA ASP A 158 -10.02 -14.70 9.50
C ASP A 158 -10.57 -14.12 10.80
N VAL A 159 -9.70 -13.88 11.77
CA VAL A 159 -10.06 -13.27 13.07
C VAL A 159 -9.21 -12.04 13.35
N ASP A 160 -9.64 -11.24 14.32
CA ASP A 160 -8.89 -10.09 14.85
C ASP A 160 -7.49 -10.54 15.34
N ARG A 161 -6.45 -9.83 14.87
CA ARG A 161 -5.05 -10.09 15.24
C ARG A 161 -4.46 -9.01 16.15
N THR A 162 -5.22 -7.96 16.49
CA THR A 162 -4.74 -6.80 17.26
C THR A 162 -4.19 -7.16 18.64
N GLY A 163 -4.76 -8.16 19.31
CA GLY A 163 -4.30 -8.65 20.61
C GLY A 163 -3.29 -9.82 20.56
N GLN A 164 -3.00 -10.34 19.36
CA GLN A 164 -2.15 -11.52 19.21
C GLN A 164 -0.67 -11.13 19.24
N ARG A 165 0.19 -11.96 19.86
CA ARG A 165 1.65 -11.72 19.87
C ARG A 165 2.20 -11.51 18.45
N TYR A 166 3.23 -10.69 18.33
CA TYR A 166 3.92 -10.48 17.07
C TYR A 166 4.69 -11.74 16.68
N VAL A 167 4.51 -12.17 15.43
CA VAL A 167 5.25 -13.25 14.80
C VAL A 167 5.60 -12.77 13.41
N TYR A 168 6.89 -12.77 13.12
CA TYR A 168 7.38 -12.40 11.79
C TYR A 168 7.13 -13.52 10.79
N PHE A 169 6.68 -13.13 9.60
CA PHE A 169 6.75 -13.93 8.40
C PHE A 169 6.94 -12.99 7.20
N PRO A 170 7.64 -13.41 6.15
CA PRO A 170 7.87 -12.56 4.99
C PRO A 170 6.57 -12.34 4.22
N ASP A 171 6.34 -11.11 3.80
CA ASP A 171 5.22 -10.72 2.96
C ASP A 171 5.71 -9.82 1.80
N TYR A 172 4.77 -9.20 1.10
CA TYR A 172 5.00 -8.23 0.03
C TYR A 172 4.47 -6.85 0.40
N ASP A 173 4.47 -6.47 1.69
CA ASP A 173 4.05 -5.16 2.16
C ASP A 173 2.65 -4.75 1.63
N GLY A 174 1.72 -5.69 1.48
CA GLY A 174 0.37 -5.42 0.98
C GLY A 174 0.22 -5.40 -0.55
N MET A 175 1.31 -5.63 -1.28
CA MET A 175 1.33 -5.80 -2.74
C MET A 175 0.83 -7.20 -3.14
N TYR A 176 0.77 -7.44 -4.45
CA TYR A 176 0.50 -8.76 -5.02
C TYR A 176 1.43 -9.04 -6.19
N ASN A 177 1.63 -10.32 -6.50
CA ASN A 177 2.43 -10.76 -7.62
C ASN A 177 1.63 -11.76 -8.48
N ILE A 178 1.56 -11.52 -9.79
CA ILE A 178 0.85 -12.39 -10.74
C ILE A 178 1.81 -13.48 -11.21
N ILE A 179 1.70 -14.64 -10.57
CA ILE A 179 2.57 -15.80 -10.79
C ILE A 179 1.76 -17.09 -10.69
N SER A 180 2.17 -18.11 -11.43
CA SER A 180 1.55 -19.45 -11.40
C SER A 180 2.63 -20.52 -11.45
N TYR A 181 2.39 -21.67 -10.84
CA TYR A 181 3.29 -22.82 -10.90
C TYR A 181 3.18 -23.59 -12.22
N GLU A 182 2.02 -23.54 -12.85
CA GLU A 182 1.72 -24.31 -14.06
C GLU A 182 1.98 -23.54 -15.36
N SER A 183 2.11 -22.22 -15.28
CA SER A 183 2.23 -21.35 -16.45
C SER A 183 3.65 -20.87 -16.66
N ILE A 184 4.12 -20.91 -17.91
CA ILE A 184 5.40 -20.28 -18.29
C ILE A 184 5.27 -18.76 -18.26
N ASN A 185 4.14 -18.23 -18.72
CA ASN A 185 3.83 -16.81 -18.69
C ASN A 185 2.50 -16.54 -17.97
N PRO A 186 2.53 -16.22 -16.67
CA PRO A 186 1.32 -16.02 -15.87
C PRO A 186 0.48 -14.81 -16.32
N HIS A 187 1.07 -13.86 -17.06
CA HIS A 187 0.36 -12.66 -17.50
C HIS A 187 -0.71 -12.96 -18.56
N TYR A 188 -0.53 -13.99 -19.39
CA TYR A 188 -1.49 -14.34 -20.46
C TYR A 188 -2.08 -15.75 -20.31
N GLN A 189 -1.40 -16.64 -19.58
CA GLN A 189 -1.84 -18.03 -19.38
C GLN A 189 -2.54 -18.26 -18.05
N GLY A 190 -2.36 -17.36 -17.08
CA GLY A 190 -2.95 -17.50 -15.76
C GLY A 190 -4.47 -17.40 -15.78
N ASP A 191 -5.11 -18.24 -14.98
CA ASP A 191 -6.58 -18.32 -14.86
C ASP A 191 -7.10 -17.38 -13.76
N TYR A 192 -8.42 -17.25 -13.64
CA TYR A 192 -9.11 -16.46 -12.63
C TYR A 192 -10.04 -17.31 -11.77
N ALA A 193 -10.21 -16.91 -10.51
CA ALA A 193 -11.15 -17.51 -9.57
C ALA A 193 -11.92 -16.43 -8.81
N THR A 194 -13.15 -16.77 -8.41
CA THR A 194 -13.89 -16.01 -7.41
C THR A 194 -13.40 -16.43 -6.03
N VAL A 195 -12.74 -15.54 -5.33
CA VAL A 195 -12.24 -15.79 -3.98
C VAL A 195 -13.21 -15.21 -2.96
N ASN A 196 -13.72 -16.06 -2.09
CA ASN A 196 -14.67 -15.71 -1.04
C ASN A 196 -13.90 -15.53 0.28
N PHE A 197 -13.84 -14.28 0.74
CA PHE A 197 -13.21 -13.89 1.99
C PHE A 197 -14.22 -13.99 3.12
N ARG A 198 -13.76 -14.49 4.28
CA ARG A 198 -14.56 -14.60 5.49
C ARG A 198 -13.81 -13.99 6.66
N TYR A 199 -14.51 -13.17 7.44
CA TYR A 199 -14.00 -12.63 8.68
C TYR A 199 -14.97 -12.95 9.82
N ALA A 200 -14.47 -13.60 10.87
CA ALA A 200 -15.20 -13.95 12.07
C ALA A 200 -15.04 -12.84 13.12
N PRO A 201 -16.10 -12.06 13.37
CA PRO A 201 -16.06 -11.05 14.42
C PRO A 201 -16.17 -11.71 15.81
N PRO A 202 -15.76 -10.99 16.87
CA PRO A 202 -15.96 -11.44 18.24
C PRO A 202 -17.42 -11.79 18.52
N ASP A 203 -17.65 -12.90 19.23
CA ASP A 203 -18.97 -13.41 19.63
C ASP A 203 -19.97 -13.62 18.47
N ALA A 204 -19.48 -13.71 17.22
CA ALA A 204 -20.32 -13.77 16.02
C ALA A 204 -21.36 -12.64 15.96
N LYS A 205 -20.96 -11.42 16.35
CA LYS A 205 -21.80 -10.22 16.29
C LYS A 205 -21.25 -9.18 15.31
N PRO A 206 -22.12 -8.43 14.61
CA PRO A 206 -21.66 -7.36 13.75
C PRO A 206 -21.06 -6.21 14.57
N TYR A 207 -20.10 -5.51 13.97
CA TYR A 207 -19.62 -4.21 14.43
C TYR A 207 -20.68 -3.15 14.18
N PHE A 208 -21.39 -2.73 15.23
CA PHE A 208 -22.41 -1.69 15.12
C PHE A 208 -21.79 -0.30 14.87
N GLY A 209 -22.37 0.45 13.92
CA GLY A 209 -21.92 1.80 13.54
C GLY A 209 -20.56 1.84 12.84
N GLN A 210 -20.09 0.68 12.37
CA GLN A 210 -18.82 0.55 11.67
C GLN A 210 -18.96 -0.39 10.48
N SER A 211 -18.24 -0.08 9.41
CA SER A 211 -18.17 -0.88 8.19
C SER A 211 -16.81 -1.57 8.09
N LEU A 212 -16.83 -2.86 7.73
CA LEU A 212 -15.65 -3.68 7.54
C LEU A 212 -15.29 -3.75 6.05
N TYR A 213 -14.03 -3.48 5.71
CA TYR A 213 -13.55 -3.49 4.33
C TYR A 213 -12.34 -4.42 4.15
N LEU A 214 -12.28 -5.04 2.97
CA LEU A 214 -11.10 -5.72 2.47
C LEU A 214 -10.13 -4.68 1.89
N SER A 215 -8.93 -4.59 2.46
CA SER A 215 -7.92 -3.61 2.04
C SER A 215 -6.67 -4.31 1.51
N ALA A 216 -6.29 -3.99 0.28
CA ALA A 216 -5.14 -4.55 -0.40
C ALA A 216 -4.73 -3.67 -1.59
N ALA A 217 -3.54 -3.91 -2.15
CA ALA A 217 -3.11 -3.22 -3.37
C ALA A 217 -4.07 -3.41 -4.56
N PHE A 218 -4.68 -4.58 -4.72
CA PHE A 218 -5.65 -4.84 -5.80
C PHE A 218 -6.99 -4.12 -5.59
N THR A 219 -7.31 -3.71 -4.36
CA THR A 219 -8.46 -2.86 -4.05
C THR A 219 -8.12 -1.37 -4.19
N GLU A 220 -6.87 -1.04 -4.53
CA GLU A 220 -6.33 0.33 -4.53
C GLU A 220 -6.46 1.00 -3.15
N TYR A 221 -6.53 0.21 -2.08
CA TYR A 221 -6.79 0.64 -0.70
C TYR A 221 -8.06 1.49 -0.55
N LYS A 222 -9.05 1.28 -1.42
CA LYS A 222 -10.35 1.98 -1.37
C LYS A 222 -11.30 1.29 -0.39
N HIS A 223 -12.05 2.10 0.35
CA HIS A 223 -13.11 1.67 1.25
C HIS A 223 -14.47 2.06 0.65
N ASP A 224 -14.86 1.33 -0.39
CA ASP A 224 -16.14 1.50 -1.09
C ASP A 224 -16.98 0.21 -1.01
N ASP A 225 -18.24 0.26 -1.44
CA ASP A 225 -19.17 -0.86 -1.34
C ASP A 225 -18.69 -2.12 -2.09
N ARG A 226 -17.79 -1.99 -3.06
CA ARG A 226 -17.22 -3.14 -3.78
C ARG A 226 -16.33 -4.00 -2.87
N TRP A 227 -15.68 -3.39 -1.90
CA TRP A 227 -14.75 -4.07 -0.99
C TRP A 227 -15.29 -4.19 0.43
N LYS A 228 -16.53 -3.76 0.66
CA LYS A 228 -17.23 -3.92 1.93
C LYS A 228 -17.53 -5.40 2.17
N LEU A 229 -17.34 -5.85 3.40
CA LEU A 229 -17.82 -7.14 3.87
C LEU A 229 -19.20 -6.97 4.50
N HIS A 230 -20.08 -7.92 4.19
CA HIS A 230 -21.44 -7.94 4.72
C HIS A 230 -21.55 -9.02 5.79
N PHE A 231 -22.10 -8.64 6.95
CA PHE A 231 -22.37 -9.61 8.00
C PHE A 231 -23.54 -10.51 7.61
N ASN A 232 -23.36 -11.81 7.76
CA ASN A 232 -24.38 -12.82 7.49
C ASN A 232 -24.83 -13.41 8.84
N ASP A 233 -26.06 -13.08 9.26
CA ASP A 233 -26.61 -13.53 10.55
C ASP A 233 -26.75 -15.06 10.66
N THR A 234 -26.80 -15.77 9.52
CA THR A 234 -26.94 -17.24 9.52
C THR A 234 -25.59 -17.92 9.79
N THR A 235 -24.51 -17.42 9.19
CA THR A 235 -23.17 -18.00 9.35
C THR A 235 -22.39 -17.37 10.51
N GLY A 236 -22.78 -16.18 10.95
CA GLY A 236 -22.06 -15.40 11.95
C GLY A 236 -20.78 -14.76 11.43
N PHE A 237 -20.58 -14.69 10.11
CA PHE A 237 -19.37 -14.17 9.47
C PHE A 237 -19.64 -12.93 8.63
N TYR A 238 -18.62 -12.10 8.51
CA TYR A 238 -18.51 -11.09 7.47
C TYR A 238 -17.99 -11.73 6.19
N GLU A 239 -18.67 -11.52 5.07
CA GLU A 239 -18.37 -12.17 3.81
C GLU A 239 -18.25 -11.14 2.67
N THR A 240 -17.29 -11.33 1.78
CA THR A 240 -17.19 -10.63 0.49
C THR A 240 -16.48 -11.50 -0.54
N SER A 241 -16.53 -11.14 -1.82
CA SER A 241 -15.85 -11.89 -2.87
C SER A 241 -15.04 -10.99 -3.79
N ALA A 242 -13.93 -11.52 -4.31
CA ALA A 242 -13.10 -10.85 -5.29
C ALA A 242 -12.78 -11.79 -6.45
N TYR A 243 -12.95 -11.32 -7.68
CA TYR A 243 -12.52 -12.03 -8.87
C TYR A 243 -11.03 -11.75 -9.13
N LEU A 244 -10.18 -12.70 -8.76
CA LEU A 244 -8.72 -12.58 -8.75
C LEU A 244 -8.07 -13.51 -9.76
N LYS A 245 -6.93 -13.09 -10.30
CA LYS A 245 -6.10 -13.93 -11.16
C LYS A 245 -5.26 -14.86 -10.28
N GLN A 246 -4.71 -15.94 -10.84
CA GLN A 246 -3.64 -16.68 -10.18
C GLN A 246 -2.47 -15.75 -9.79
N GLY A 247 -1.97 -15.94 -8.58
CA GLY A 247 -0.94 -15.08 -8.00
C GLY A 247 -0.78 -15.26 -6.51
N TYR A 248 0.11 -14.45 -5.93
CA TYR A 248 0.29 -14.33 -4.50
C TYR A 248 -0.17 -12.94 -4.07
N TYR A 249 -1.10 -12.87 -3.14
CA TYR A 249 -1.76 -11.63 -2.75
C TYR A 249 -1.53 -11.34 -1.28
N ASN A 250 -1.37 -10.06 -0.94
CA ASN A 250 -1.48 -9.61 0.43
C ASN A 250 -2.75 -8.80 0.65
N TYR A 251 -3.33 -8.93 1.83
CA TYR A 251 -4.52 -8.21 2.23
C TYR A 251 -4.60 -8.03 3.74
N GLN A 252 -5.46 -7.13 4.18
CA GLN A 252 -5.81 -6.90 5.57
C GLN A 252 -7.27 -6.47 5.67
N TYR A 253 -7.77 -6.41 6.90
CA TYR A 253 -9.10 -5.88 7.19
C TYR A 253 -9.03 -4.51 7.87
N ILE A 254 -9.85 -3.58 7.37
CA ILE A 254 -9.99 -2.24 7.93
C ILE A 254 -11.42 -2.05 8.41
N LEU A 255 -11.54 -1.64 9.67
CA LEU A 255 -12.79 -1.22 10.27
C LEU A 255 -12.86 0.30 10.21
N GLN A 256 -13.94 0.84 9.66
CA GLN A 256 -14.17 2.27 9.48
C GLN A 256 -15.44 2.68 10.22
N ASN A 257 -15.39 3.81 10.92
CA ASN A 257 -16.56 4.37 11.56
C ASN A 257 -17.50 4.99 10.51
N ASP A 258 -18.79 4.62 10.55
CA ASP A 258 -19.78 5.09 9.57
C ASP A 258 -20.05 6.61 9.71
N GLY A 259 -19.95 7.15 10.92
CA GLY A 259 -20.11 8.58 11.20
C GLY A 259 -18.84 9.40 10.99
N ASN A 260 -17.67 8.77 10.92
CA ASN A 260 -16.40 9.44 10.63
C ASN A 260 -15.51 8.55 9.74
N PRO A 261 -15.61 8.67 8.41
CA PRO A 261 -14.80 7.90 7.47
C PRO A 261 -13.28 8.03 7.64
N SER A 262 -12.80 9.10 8.28
CA SER A 262 -11.38 9.30 8.61
C SER A 262 -10.93 8.46 9.80
N SER A 263 -11.85 8.00 10.65
CA SER A 263 -11.59 7.09 11.75
C SER A 263 -11.57 5.66 11.24
N GLN A 264 -10.38 5.21 10.86
CA GLN A 264 -10.11 3.86 10.38
C GLN A 264 -9.17 3.15 11.33
N LYS A 265 -9.39 1.85 11.53
CA LYS A 265 -8.54 0.99 12.35
C LYS A 265 -8.30 -0.32 11.63
N THR A 266 -7.06 -0.78 11.59
CA THR A 266 -6.74 -2.12 11.08
C THR A 266 -7.12 -3.17 12.13
N LEU A 267 -7.57 -4.34 11.69
CA LEU A 267 -7.83 -5.49 12.57
C LEU A 267 -6.60 -6.42 12.66
N GLU A 268 -5.43 -5.88 12.34
CA GLU A 268 -4.16 -6.60 12.35
C GLU A 268 -3.35 -6.31 13.63
N GLY A 269 -3.42 -5.08 14.14
CA GLY A 269 -2.61 -4.58 15.25
C GLY A 269 -1.40 -3.78 14.79
N ASP A 270 -0.70 -3.18 15.75
CA ASP A 270 0.43 -2.28 15.54
C ASP A 270 1.63 -2.73 16.38
N TYR A 271 2.73 -3.12 15.74
CA TYR A 271 3.95 -3.61 16.37
C TYR A 271 5.17 -2.95 15.76
N TRP A 272 6.01 -2.32 16.60
CA TRP A 272 7.23 -1.63 16.16
C TRP A 272 8.17 -2.55 15.34
N GLU A 273 8.19 -3.85 15.62
CA GLU A 273 9.06 -4.84 14.97
C GLU A 273 8.63 -5.22 13.54
N THR A 274 7.44 -4.80 13.11
CA THR A 274 6.87 -5.11 11.79
C THR A 274 7.77 -4.61 10.66
N GLU A 275 7.97 -5.46 9.65
CA GLU A 275 8.67 -5.06 8.44
C GLU A 275 7.77 -4.09 7.65
N ASN A 276 8.29 -2.92 7.32
CA ASN A 276 7.62 -1.97 6.42
C ASN A 276 8.66 -1.30 5.54
N SER A 277 8.28 -1.04 4.30
CA SER A 277 9.04 -0.23 3.37
C SER A 277 8.47 1.19 3.29
N TYR A 278 9.29 2.20 3.56
CA TYR A 278 8.91 3.60 3.40
C TYR A 278 9.52 4.21 2.13
N THR A 279 8.67 4.75 1.26
CA THR A 279 9.09 5.51 0.07
C THR A 279 8.98 6.99 0.36
N ILE A 280 10.07 7.73 0.16
CA ILE A 280 10.18 9.16 0.42
C ILE A 280 10.34 9.86 -0.92
N LEU A 281 9.44 10.80 -1.19
CA LEU A 281 9.40 11.61 -2.40
C LEU A 281 9.69 13.07 -2.02
N ILE A 282 10.67 13.69 -2.67
CA ILE A 282 11.04 15.08 -2.42
C ILE A 282 10.57 15.94 -3.57
N TYR A 283 9.64 16.84 -3.27
CA TYR A 283 9.13 17.81 -4.22
C TYR A 283 9.77 19.16 -3.99
N TYR A 284 10.09 19.85 -5.09
CA TYR A 284 10.54 21.23 -5.09
C TYR A 284 9.65 22.09 -5.97
N LYS A 285 9.36 23.30 -5.49
CA LYS A 285 8.67 24.33 -6.25
C LYS A 285 9.36 25.67 -6.06
N SER A 286 9.91 26.24 -7.14
CA SER A 286 10.34 27.64 -7.13
C SER A 286 9.13 28.57 -6.95
N PHE A 287 9.32 29.78 -6.41
CA PHE A 287 8.25 30.78 -6.32
C PHE A 287 7.68 31.19 -7.68
N THR A 288 8.46 31.01 -8.75
CA THR A 288 8.06 31.28 -10.14
C THR A 288 7.50 30.05 -10.86
N ASP A 289 7.66 28.86 -10.28
CA ASP A 289 7.26 27.61 -10.93
C ASP A 289 5.75 27.43 -10.87
N ARG A 290 5.20 26.92 -11.96
CA ARG A 290 3.77 26.60 -12.05
C ARG A 290 3.43 25.25 -11.41
N ASN A 291 4.39 24.34 -11.33
CA ASN A 291 4.19 22.94 -10.89
C ASN A 291 5.29 22.51 -9.92
N ASP A 292 4.97 21.50 -9.10
CA ASP A 292 5.95 20.81 -8.24
C ASP A 292 6.81 19.84 -9.07
N GLN A 293 8.12 19.88 -8.88
CA GLN A 293 9.08 18.96 -9.49
C GLN A 293 9.46 17.88 -8.47
N LEU A 294 9.36 16.59 -8.85
CA LEU A 294 9.89 15.51 -8.04
C LEU A 294 11.42 15.44 -8.24
N ILE A 295 12.18 15.92 -7.26
CA ILE A 295 13.64 16.12 -7.36
C ILE A 295 14.46 15.02 -6.66
N GLY A 296 13.79 14.07 -6.00
CA GLY A 296 14.44 13.00 -5.27
C GLY A 296 13.46 11.92 -4.85
N ILE A 297 13.95 10.69 -4.83
CA ILE A 297 13.25 9.51 -4.33
C ILE A 297 14.23 8.67 -3.54
N SER A 298 13.78 8.11 -2.42
CA SER A 298 14.51 7.07 -1.69
C SER A 298 13.53 6.11 -1.05
N GLN A 299 13.98 4.88 -0.86
CA GLN A 299 13.25 3.86 -0.13
C GLN A 299 14.07 3.42 1.08
N VAL A 300 13.42 3.20 2.21
CA VAL A 300 14.05 2.67 3.42
C VAL A 300 13.14 1.62 4.04
N ASN A 301 13.69 0.45 4.35
CA ASN A 301 12.97 -0.61 5.07
C ASN A 301 13.26 -0.48 6.58
N SER A 302 12.27 -0.78 7.42
CA SER A 302 12.41 -0.80 8.88
C SER A 302 13.39 -1.88 9.36
N ARG A 303 13.57 -2.95 8.57
CA ARG A 303 14.56 -4.00 8.76
C ARG A 303 15.73 -3.83 7.80
N ARG A 304 16.94 -3.98 8.35
CA ARG A 304 18.21 -3.88 7.60
C ARG A 304 18.90 -5.24 7.42
N ASP A 305 18.50 -6.22 8.21
CA ASP A 305 19.04 -7.58 8.24
C ASP A 305 18.41 -8.50 7.18
N ARG A 306 17.23 -8.14 6.67
CA ARG A 306 16.53 -8.84 5.58
C ARG A 306 15.75 -7.83 4.75
N PRO A 307 16.29 -7.34 3.62
CA PRO A 307 15.51 -6.48 2.74
C PRO A 307 14.37 -7.30 2.13
N GLY A 308 13.12 -6.99 2.46
CA GLY A 308 11.96 -7.39 1.69
C GLY A 308 12.06 -6.95 0.22
N PHE A 309 11.20 -7.48 -0.65
CA PHE A 309 11.25 -7.21 -2.09
C PHE A 309 11.04 -5.71 -2.38
N SER A 310 12.12 -5.01 -2.74
CA SER A 310 12.05 -3.63 -3.25
C SER A 310 11.53 -3.64 -4.69
N PHE A 311 10.31 -3.16 -4.89
CA PHE A 311 9.78 -2.85 -6.22
C PHE A 311 10.19 -1.44 -6.65
N LEU A 312 11.50 -1.18 -6.75
CA LEU A 312 12.01 -0.13 -7.62
C LEU A 312 12.09 -0.72 -9.03
N THR A 313 10.96 -0.82 -9.71
CA THR A 313 10.97 -1.01 -11.16
C THR A 313 11.50 0.30 -11.75
N TYR A 314 12.81 0.37 -11.97
CA TYR A 314 13.38 1.33 -12.91
C TYR A 314 12.83 0.96 -14.28
N PHE A 315 11.91 1.77 -14.79
CA PHE A 315 11.48 1.73 -16.19
C PHE A 315 12.28 2.73 -17.01
#